data_AF-Q6X9Z2-F1
#
_entry.id   AF-Q6X9Z2-F1
#
_cell.length_a   1.000
_cell.length_b   1.000
_cell.length_c   1.000
_cell.angle_alpha   90.00
_cell.angle_beta   90.00
_cell.angle_gamma   90.00
#
_symmetry.space_group_name_H-M   'P 1'
#
loop_
_entity.id
_entity.type
_entity.pdbx_description
1 polymer ?
#
loop_
_entity_poly.entity_id
_entity_poly.type
_entity_poly.pdbx_seq_one_letter_code
_entity_poly.pdbx_strand_id
1 'polypeptide(L)' 'MSKSESPKEPEQLRKLFIGGLSFETTDESLRSHFEQWGTLTDCVVMRDPNTKRSRGFGFVT' A
#
# COMPACT_ATOMS: atom_id res chain seq x y z
N MET A 1 31.43 2.68 10.92
CA MET A 1 30.34 1.68 10.84
C MET A 1 29.79 1.73 9.43
N SER A 2 30.19 0.78 8.58
CA SER A 2 29.77 0.74 7.18
C SER A 2 28.32 0.27 7.09
N LYS A 3 27.41 1.18 6.72
CA LYS A 3 26.03 0.79 6.40
C LYS A 3 26.10 0.10 5.04
N SER A 4 26.02 -1.23 5.03
CA SER A 4 25.90 -2.02 3.81
C SER A 4 24.58 -1.66 3.13
N GLU A 5 24.62 -0.79 2.14
CA GLU A 5 23.49 -0.59 1.24
C GLU A 5 23.44 -1.76 0.26
N SER A 6 22.59 -2.74 0.55
CA SER A 6 22.10 -3.69 -0.44
C SER A 6 21.48 -2.90 -1.60
N PRO A 7 21.66 -3.30 -2.86
CA PRO A 7 20.99 -2.64 -3.98
C PRO A 7 19.49 -2.68 -3.71
N LYS A 8 18.89 -1.50 -3.47
CA LYS A 8 17.45 -1.39 -3.30
C LYS A 8 16.85 -1.67 -4.66
N GLU A 9 16.24 -2.84 -4.82
CA GLU A 9 15.37 -3.13 -5.95
C GLU A 9 14.46 -1.92 -6.22
N PRO A 10 14.30 -1.51 -7.49
CA PRO A 10 13.50 -0.35 -7.85
C PRO A 10 12.17 -0.36 -7.09
N GLU A 11 11.82 0.74 -6.43
CA GLU A 11 10.63 0.84 -5.59
C GLU A 11 9.35 0.43 -6.34
N GLN A 12 9.35 0.65 -7.66
CA GLN A 12 8.31 0.22 -8.59
C GLN A 12 8.08 -1.30 -8.62
N LEU A 13 9.11 -2.12 -8.38
CA LEU A 13 9.01 -3.58 -8.32
C LEU A 13 8.37 -4.08 -7.01
N ARG A 14 8.33 -3.23 -5.97
CA ARG A 14 7.74 -3.57 -4.66
C ARG A 14 6.33 -3.04 -4.48
N LYS A 15 5.74 -2.41 -5.52
CA LYS A 15 4.40 -1.86 -5.48
C LYS A 15 3.35 -2.91 -5.86
N LEU A 16 2.61 -3.38 -4.88
CA LEU A 16 1.49 -4.30 -5.05
C LEU A 16 0.21 -3.54 -5.38
N PHE A 17 -0.53 -4.01 -6.38
CA PHE A 17 -1.89 -3.55 -6.69
C PHE A 17 -2.90 -4.48 -6.01
N ILE A 18 -3.82 -3.91 -5.24
CA ILE A 18 -4.86 -4.65 -4.54
C ILE A 18 -6.22 -4.21 -5.10
N GLY A 19 -6.89 -5.10 -5.83
CA GLY A 19 -8.23 -4.87 -6.39
C GLY A 19 -9.32 -5.61 -5.63
N GLY A 20 -10.58 -5.25 -5.87
CA GLY A 20 -11.74 -5.90 -5.23
C GLY A 20 -11.91 -5.54 -3.76
N LEU A 21 -11.36 -4.40 -3.33
CA LEU A 21 -11.55 -3.91 -1.97
C LEU A 21 -13.01 -3.50 -1.77
N SER A 22 -13.52 -3.71 -0.56
CA SER A 22 -14.81 -3.14 -0.17
C SER A 22 -14.74 -1.61 -0.27
N PHE A 23 -15.88 -0.97 -0.57
CA PHE A 23 -15.97 0.48 -0.56
C PHE A 23 -15.74 1.09 0.84
N GLU A 24 -15.85 0.28 1.88
CA GLU A 24 -15.62 0.65 3.27
C GLU A 24 -14.16 0.44 3.71
N THR A 25 -13.34 -0.22 2.90
CA THR A 25 -11.91 -0.42 3.21
C THR A 25 -11.20 0.92 3.30
N THR A 26 -10.52 1.15 4.41
CA THR A 26 -9.68 2.33 4.66
C THR A 26 -8.20 2.00 4.56
N ASP A 27 -7.38 3.05 4.44
CA ASP A 27 -5.92 2.96 4.38
C ASP A 27 -5.37 2.23 5.63
N GLU A 28 -5.94 2.50 6.81
CA GLU A 28 -5.55 1.87 8.07
C GLU A 28 -5.90 0.39 8.10
N SER A 29 -7.09 0.01 7.63
CA SER A 29 -7.51 -1.39 7.58
C SER A 29 -6.67 -2.21 6.61
N LEU A 30 -6.33 -1.62 5.45
CA LEU A 30 -5.47 -2.24 4.46
C LEU A 30 -4.04 -2.38 4.99
N ARG A 31 -3.51 -1.32 5.62
CA ARG A 31 -2.19 -1.30 6.25
C ARG A 31 -2.08 -2.35 7.34
N SER A 32 -3.02 -2.37 8.29
CA SER A 32 -3.02 -3.32 9.41
C SER A 32 -3.07 -4.77 8.92
N HIS A 33 -3.81 -5.04 7.84
CA HIS A 33 -3.82 -6.36 7.22
C HIS A 33 -2.46 -6.72 6.63
N PHE A 34 -1.81 -5.80 5.92
CA PHE A 34 -0.55 -6.07 5.23
C PHE A 34 0.71 -6.05 6.11
N GLU A 35 0.68 -5.33 7.24
CA GLU A 35 1.78 -5.24 8.20
C GLU A 35 2.14 -6.59 8.84
N GLN A 36 1.23 -7.57 8.84
CA GLN A 36 1.50 -8.91 9.35
C GLN A 36 2.53 -9.70 8.51
N TRP A 37 2.74 -9.31 7.24
CA TRP A 37 3.71 -9.97 6.35
C TRP A 37 5.05 -9.23 6.29
N GLY A 38 5.14 -8.03 6.87
CA GLY A 38 6.37 -7.25 6.88
C GLY A 38 6.13 -5.76 7.07
N THR A 39 7.22 -5.00 7.11
CA THR A 39 7.17 -3.54 7.19
C THR A 39 6.70 -2.95 5.86
N LEU A 40 5.65 -2.15 5.91
CA LEU A 40 5.16 -1.40 4.76
C LEU A 40 5.85 -0.05 4.67
N THR A 41 6.29 0.29 3.46
CA THR A 41 6.76 1.61 3.06
C THR A 41 5.59 2.56 2.85
N ASP A 42 4.56 2.12 2.13
CA ASP A 42 3.38 2.93 1.81
C ASP A 42 2.12 2.06 1.62
N CYS A 43 0.96 2.63 1.91
CA CYS A 43 -0.33 1.97 1.76
C CYS A 43 -1.42 3.02 1.48
N VAL A 44 -2.09 2.89 0.33
CA VAL A 44 -3.12 3.85 -0.08
C VAL A 44 -4.31 3.15 -0.74
N VAL A 45 -5.51 3.45 -0.24
CA VAL A 45 -6.78 3.16 -0.89
C VAL A 45 -7.10 4.33 -1.82
N MET A 46 -7.30 4.02 -3.10
CA MET A 46 -7.61 5.05 -4.08
C MET A 46 -9.07 5.47 -3.92
N ARG A 47 -9.28 6.75 -3.64
CA ARG A 47 -10.60 7.35 -3.46
C ARG A 47 -10.88 8.37 -4.55
N ASP A 48 -12.15 8.54 -4.89
CA ASP A 48 -12.60 9.62 -5.76
C ASP A 48 -12.35 10.98 -5.09
N PRO A 49 -11.71 11.95 -5.76
CA PRO A 49 -11.30 13.20 -5.13
C PRO A 49 -12.48 14.09 -4.70
N ASN A 50 -13.63 13.96 -5.36
CA ASN A 50 -14.82 14.78 -5.12
C ASN A 50 -15.71 14.16 -4.04
N THR A 51 -16.02 12.87 -4.17
CA THR A 51 -16.95 12.15 -3.29
C THR A 51 -16.27 11.51 -2.07
N LYS A 52 -14.93 11.42 -2.07
CA LYS A 52 -14.12 10.72 -1.08
C LYS A 52 -14.45 9.23 -0.92
N ARG A 53 -15.25 8.65 -1.83
CA ARG A 53 -15.57 7.22 -1.83
C ARG A 53 -14.41 6.41 -2.37
N SER A 54 -14.19 5.23 -1.79
CA SER A 54 -13.24 4.26 -2.30
C SER A 54 -13.59 3.87 -3.75
N ARG A 55 -12.56 3.67 -4.57
CA ARG A 55 -12.69 3.15 -5.93
C ARG A 55 -12.62 1.62 -5.98
N GLY A 56 -12.55 0.95 -4.81
CA GLY A 56 -12.46 -0.51 -4.70
C GLY A 56 -11.08 -1.07 -5.01
N PHE A 57 -10.04 -0.23 -4.99
CA PHE A 57 -8.65 -0.68 -5.17
C PHE A 57 -7.65 0.21 -4.42
N GLY A 58 -6.45 -0.31 -4.19
CA GLY A 58 -5.37 0.37 -3.50
C GLY A 58 -4.00 -0.15 -3.92
N PHE A 59 -2.96 0.46 -3.36
CA PHE A 59 -1.57 0.07 -3.55
C PHE A 59 -0.86 -0.08 -2.20
N VAL A 60 0.07 -1.03 -2.14
CA VAL A 60 0.91 -1.30 -0.98
C VAL A 60 2.37 -1.42 -1.44
N THR A 61 3.33 -0.90 -0.68
CA THR A 61 4.79 -0.97 -0.96
C THR A 61 5.56 -1.13 0.34
#